data_AF-A0A510KGX2-F1
#
_entry.id   AF-A0A510KGX2-F1
#
_cell.length_a   1.000
_cell.length_b   1.000
_cell.length_c   1.000
_cell.angle_alpha   90.00
_cell.angle_beta   90.00
_cell.angle_gamma   90.00
#
_symmetry.space_group_name_H-M   'P 1'
#
loop_
_entity.id
_entity.type
_entity.pdbx_description
1 polymer ?
#
loop_
_entity_poly.entity_id
_entity_poly.type
_entity_poly.pdbx_seq_one_letter_code
_entity_poly.pdbx_strand_id
1 'polypeptide(L)'
;MLPNIAFIFGLRFYILIPLTFVILFFIYKKLIVRYTENGLLAMNEIESFRKYILNFEKLEVPTFLSEDELIENFQQMYIYAFALGIEKRFLKFLDVTLEKNNFAGRKEFIYEKLLISTVFCDKKLLGELKLNVMGR
;
A
#
# COMPACT_ATOMS: atom_id res chain seq x y z
N MET A 1 -30.34 7.57 -48.12
CA MET A 1 -29.16 6.74 -47.79
C MET A 1 -28.16 7.58 -47.00
N LEU A 2 -28.24 7.57 -45.67
CA LEU A 2 -27.24 8.11 -44.73
C LEU A 2 -27.20 7.41 -43.33
N PRO A 3 -27.92 6.30 -43.02
CA PRO A 3 -27.96 5.77 -41.66
C PRO A 3 -26.62 5.16 -41.21
N ASN A 4 -25.82 4.64 -42.14
CA ASN A 4 -24.54 4.00 -41.82
C ASN A 4 -23.50 5.01 -41.30
N ILE A 5 -23.51 6.25 -41.79
CA ILE A 5 -22.53 7.27 -41.40
C ILE A 5 -22.82 7.76 -39.98
N ALA A 6 -24.09 8.08 -39.67
CA ALA A 6 -24.50 8.50 -38.34
C ALA A 6 -24.27 7.40 -37.28
N PHE A 7 -24.50 6.14 -37.63
CA PHE A 7 -24.24 5.00 -36.75
C PHE A 7 -22.74 4.81 -36.46
N ILE A 8 -21.88 4.91 -37.48
CA ILE A 8 -20.41 4.83 -37.33
C ILE A 8 -19.90 5.98 -36.45
N PHE A 9 -20.42 7.20 -36.64
CA PHE A 9 -20.05 8.34 -35.81
C PHE A 9 -20.50 8.16 -34.35
N GLY A 10 -21.73 7.71 -34.09
CA GLY A 10 -22.22 7.42 -32.74
C GLY A 10 -21.40 6.34 -32.02
N LEU A 11 -21.08 5.25 -32.72
CA LEU A 11 -20.27 4.15 -32.16
C LEU A 11 -18.83 4.59 -31.87
N ARG A 12 -18.24 5.44 -32.72
CA ARG A 12 -16.89 6.01 -32.50
C ARG A 12 -16.84 6.88 -31.25
N PHE A 13 -17.82 7.76 -31.05
CA PHE A 13 -17.88 8.59 -29.83
C PHE A 13 -18.13 7.77 -28.57
N TYR A 14 -18.96 6.73 -28.67
CA TYR A 14 -19.24 5.83 -27.56
C TYR A 14 -17.98 5.13 -27.03
N ILE A 15 -16.98 4.88 -27.87
CA ILE A 15 -15.69 4.27 -27.47
C ILE A 15 -14.66 5.35 -27.10
N LEU A 16 -14.58 6.45 -27.86
CA LEU A 16 -13.58 7.50 -27.65
C LEU A 16 -13.77 8.25 -26.33
N ILE A 17 -15.01 8.55 -25.94
CA ILE A 17 -15.31 9.31 -24.72
C ILE A 17 -14.88 8.56 -23.44
N PRO A 18 -15.24 7.28 -23.21
CA PRO A 18 -14.77 6.57 -22.04
C PRO A 18 -13.26 6.33 -22.07
N LEU A 19 -12.67 6.12 -23.26
CA LEU A 19 -11.23 5.95 -23.40
C LEU A 19 -10.47 7.23 -22.98
N THR A 20 -10.90 8.41 -23.44
CA THR A 20 -10.30 9.68 -23.02
C THR A 20 -10.52 9.93 -21.53
N PHE A 21 -11.70 9.60 -20.99
CA PHE A 21 -11.98 9.73 -19.56
C PHE A 21 -11.05 8.87 -18.69
N VAL A 22 -10.77 7.62 -19.09
CA VAL A 22 -9.81 6.74 -18.41
C VAL A 22 -8.40 7.33 -18.42
N ILE A 23 -7.96 7.86 -19.57
CA ILE A 23 -6.63 8.50 -19.71
C ILE A 23 -6.54 9.74 -18.82
N LEU A 24 -7.55 10.62 -18.87
CA LEU A 24 -7.64 11.81 -18.02
C LEU A 24 -7.65 11.45 -16.54
N PHE A 25 -8.34 10.37 -16.15
CA PHE A 25 -8.36 9.89 -14.77
C PHE A 25 -6.97 9.46 -14.28
N PHE A 26 -6.19 8.75 -15.11
CA PHE A 26 -4.81 8.38 -14.75
C PHE A 26 -3.89 9.58 -14.63
N ILE A 27 -4.01 10.55 -15.54
CA ILE A 27 -3.24 11.81 -15.48
C ILE A 27 -3.63 12.59 -14.22
N TYR A 28 -4.93 12.71 -13.95
CA TYR A 28 -5.47 13.40 -12.78
C TYR A 28 -4.99 12.78 -11.47
N LYS A 29 -5.02 11.45 -11.34
CA LYS A 29 -4.44 10.76 -10.17
C LYS A 29 -2.96 11.08 -9.98
N LYS A 30 -2.18 11.10 -11.07
CA LYS A 30 -0.75 11.44 -11.03
C LYS A 30 -0.51 12.91 -10.66
N LEU A 31 -1.41 13.81 -11.06
CA LEU A 31 -1.34 15.24 -10.77
C LEU A 31 -1.74 15.57 -9.32
N ILE A 32 -2.81 15.00 -8.78
CA ILE A 32 -3.23 15.24 -7.38
C ILE A 32 -2.08 14.95 -6.41
N VAL A 33 -1.43 13.81 -6.59
CA VAL A 33 -0.33 13.35 -5.74
C VAL A 33 0.86 14.33 -5.79
N ARG A 34 1.06 15.02 -6.92
CA ARG A 34 2.20 15.92 -7.13
C ARG A 34 1.92 17.39 -6.78
N TYR A 35 0.69 17.86 -6.90
CA TYR A 35 0.37 19.30 -6.88
C TYR A 35 -0.61 19.74 -5.79
N THR A 36 -1.17 18.81 -5.01
CA THR A 36 -1.96 19.17 -3.83
C THR A 36 -1.08 19.15 -2.58
N GLU A 37 -1.22 20.15 -1.71
CA GLU A 37 -0.45 20.24 -0.46
C GLU A 37 -0.67 18.99 0.41
N ASN A 38 -1.92 18.54 0.53
CA ASN A 38 -2.27 17.29 1.22
C ASN A 38 -1.63 16.05 0.58
N GLY A 39 -1.52 16.01 -0.76
CA GLY A 39 -0.86 14.92 -1.48
C GLY A 39 0.66 14.87 -1.26
N LEU A 40 1.30 16.05 -1.23
CA LEU A 40 2.71 16.19 -0.90
C LEU A 40 3.01 15.80 0.55
N LEU A 41 2.16 16.21 1.49
CA LEU A 41 2.25 15.81 2.91
C LEU A 41 2.13 14.29 3.04
N ALA A 42 1.10 13.68 2.44
CA ALA A 42 0.93 12.23 2.46
C ALA A 42 2.13 11.49 1.82
N MET A 43 2.69 12.00 0.72
CA MET A 43 3.90 11.44 0.12
C MET A 43 5.09 11.51 1.08
N ASN A 44 5.28 12.63 1.77
CA ASN A 44 6.38 12.81 2.70
C ASN A 44 6.22 11.93 3.95
N GLU A 45 5.00 11.76 4.46
CA GLU A 45 4.68 10.83 5.55
C GLU A 45 4.99 9.38 5.16
N ILE A 46 4.55 8.96 3.97
CA ILE A 46 4.83 7.62 3.43
C ILE A 46 6.34 7.41 3.24
N GLU A 47 7.05 8.40 2.72
CA GLU A 47 8.49 8.33 2.53
C GLU A 47 9.26 8.34 3.86
N SER A 48 8.78 9.11 4.84
CA SER A 48 9.29 9.12 6.21
C SER A 48 9.11 7.75 6.87
N PHE A 49 7.92 7.16 6.78
CA PHE A 49 7.65 5.80 7.24
C PHE A 49 8.59 4.79 6.58
N ARG A 50 8.77 4.87 5.26
CA ARG A 50 9.72 4.01 4.54
C ARG A 50 11.14 4.19 5.07
N LYS A 51 11.62 5.42 5.26
CA LYS A 51 12.96 5.71 5.79
C LYS A 51 13.11 5.20 7.22
N TYR A 52 12.08 5.34 8.05
CA TYR A 52 12.03 4.83 9.41
C TYR A 52 12.20 3.30 9.42
N ILE A 53 11.34 2.57 8.70
CA ILE A 53 11.40 1.10 8.62
C ILE A 53 12.71 0.62 7.97
N LEU A 54 13.30 1.39 7.05
CA LEU A 54 14.60 1.01 6.46
C LEU A 54 15.79 1.24 7.40
N ASN A 55 15.67 2.13 8.39
CA ASN A 55 16.77 2.53 9.27
C ASN A 55 16.48 2.30 10.76
N PHE A 56 15.45 1.51 11.10
CA PHE A 56 14.96 1.31 12.46
C PHE A 56 16.05 0.83 13.43
N GLU A 57 17.06 0.09 12.95
CA GLU A 57 18.20 -0.40 13.74
C GLU A 57 19.01 0.73 14.40
N LYS A 58 19.02 1.92 13.79
CA LYS A 58 19.73 3.12 14.29
C LYS A 58 18.82 4.04 15.10
N LEU A 59 17.52 3.73 15.16
CA LEU A 59 16.51 4.55 15.78
C LEU A 59 15.99 3.89 17.06
N GLU A 60 15.31 4.69 17.87
CA GLU A 60 14.59 4.15 19.01
C GLU A 60 13.38 3.36 18.53
N VAL A 61 13.21 2.21 19.15
CA VAL A 61 12.12 1.28 18.87
C VAL A 61 11.00 1.64 19.84
N PRO A 62 9.74 1.76 19.37
CA PRO A 62 8.64 2.17 20.21
C PRO A 62 8.39 1.17 21.34
N THR A 63 8.02 1.72 22.49
CA THR A 63 7.55 0.96 23.65
C THR A 63 6.03 0.95 23.68
N PHE A 64 5.45 -0.22 23.94
CA PHE A 64 4.00 -0.42 23.99
C PHE A 64 3.59 -0.82 25.40
N LEU A 65 2.44 -0.32 25.86
CA LEU A 65 1.92 -0.61 27.20
C LEU A 65 1.21 -1.96 27.23
N SER A 66 0.70 -2.43 26.09
CA SER A 66 -0.05 -3.67 25.97
C SER A 66 0.19 -4.39 24.64
N GLU A 67 -0.11 -5.69 24.63
CA GLU A 67 -0.06 -6.52 23.42
C GLU A 67 -1.08 -6.05 22.37
N ASP A 68 -2.29 -5.67 22.80
CA ASP A 68 -3.35 -5.20 21.90
C ASP A 68 -2.98 -3.87 21.22
N GLU A 69 -2.38 -2.94 21.97
CA GLU A 69 -1.88 -1.68 21.41
C GLU A 69 -0.77 -1.93 20.37
N LEU A 70 0.13 -2.87 20.64
CA LEU A 70 1.16 -3.27 19.67
C LEU A 70 0.52 -3.85 18.40
N ILE A 71 -0.42 -4.79 18.55
CA ILE A 71 -1.09 -5.43 17.41
C ILE A 71 -1.81 -4.40 16.55
N GLU A 72 -2.57 -3.48 17.15
CA GLU A 72 -3.32 -2.46 16.41
C GLU A 72 -2.39 -1.54 15.60
N ASN A 73 -1.31 -1.07 16.22
CA ASN A 73 -0.32 -0.22 15.55
C ASN A 73 0.39 -0.96 14.41
N PHE A 74 0.86 -2.18 14.66
CA PHE A 74 1.57 -2.96 13.65
C PHE A 74 0.66 -3.41 12.51
N GLN A 75 -0.64 -3.65 12.76
CA GLN A 75 -1.60 -4.01 11.72
C GLN A 75 -1.73 -2.87 10.69
N GLN A 76 -1.83 -1.62 11.15
CA GLN A 76 -1.88 -0.47 10.25
C GLN A 76 -0.56 -0.28 9.50
N MET A 77 0.57 -0.32 10.20
CA MET A 77 1.89 -0.17 9.59
C MET A 77 2.20 -1.27 8.56
N TYR A 78 1.70 -2.49 8.79
CA TYR A 78 1.89 -3.61 7.87
C TYR A 78 1.26 -3.36 6.51
N ILE A 79 0.06 -2.78 6.46
CA ILE A 79 -0.63 -2.43 5.19
C ILE A 79 0.24 -1.47 4.37
N TYR A 80 0.87 -0.49 5.02
CA TYR A 80 1.80 0.44 4.36
C TYR A 80 3.10 -0.25 3.92
N ALA A 81 3.70 -1.08 4.78
CA ALA A 81 4.91 -1.82 4.45
C ALA A 81 4.70 -2.76 3.25
N PHE A 82 3.51 -3.35 3.17
CA PHE A 82 3.05 -4.16 2.06
C PHE A 82 2.89 -3.34 0.77
N ALA A 83 2.16 -2.23 0.80
CA ALA A 83 2.00 -1.35 -0.36
C ALA A 83 3.35 -0.81 -0.88
N LEU A 84 4.34 -0.64 0.01
CA LEU A 84 5.68 -0.16 -0.30
C LEU A 84 6.68 -1.26 -0.69
N GLY A 85 6.33 -2.54 -0.57
CA GLY A 85 7.21 -3.67 -0.88
C GLY A 85 8.42 -3.80 0.05
N ILE A 86 8.28 -3.40 1.33
CA ILE A 86 9.33 -3.46 2.37
C ILE A 86 9.01 -4.47 3.48
N GLU A 87 8.13 -5.44 3.21
CA GLU A 87 7.56 -6.39 4.17
C GLU A 87 8.64 -7.15 4.93
N LYS A 88 9.67 -7.65 4.21
CA LYS A 88 10.77 -8.38 4.84
C LYS A 88 11.50 -7.57 5.90
N ARG A 89 11.63 -6.25 5.68
CA ARG A 89 12.30 -5.37 6.63
C ARG A 89 11.38 -4.96 7.77
N PHE A 90 10.10 -4.77 7.46
CA PHE A 90 9.06 -4.58 8.47
C PHE A 90 8.96 -5.76 9.45
N LEU A 91 9.03 -7.01 8.97
CA LEU A 91 9.01 -8.19 9.86
C LEU A 91 10.22 -8.22 10.81
N LYS A 92 11.40 -7.82 10.33
CA LYS A 92 12.58 -7.66 11.20
C LYS A 92 12.38 -6.56 12.25
N PHE A 93 11.76 -5.45 11.86
CA PHE A 93 11.39 -4.38 12.79
C PHE A 93 10.41 -4.88 13.86
N LEU A 94 9.38 -5.63 13.47
CA LEU A 94 8.43 -6.26 14.39
C LEU A 94 9.15 -7.18 15.37
N ASP A 95 10.04 -8.06 14.89
CA ASP A 95 10.79 -8.97 15.75
C ASP A 95 11.60 -8.24 16.82
N VAL A 96 12.39 -7.23 16.44
CA VAL A 96 13.17 -6.42 17.38
C VAL A 96 12.26 -5.66 18.36
N THR A 97 11.09 -5.23 17.90
CA THR A 97 10.10 -4.54 18.73
C THR A 97 9.50 -5.48 19.77
N LEU A 98 9.17 -6.71 19.40
CA LEU A 98 8.67 -7.73 20.32
C LEU A 98 9.72 -8.08 21.38
N GLU A 99 10.99 -8.20 20.99
CA GLU A 99 12.09 -8.46 21.92
C GLU A 99 12.24 -7.33 22.95
N LYS A 100 12.29 -6.07 22.50
CA LYS A 100 12.44 -4.91 23.39
C LYS A 100 11.26 -4.70 24.35
N ASN A 101 10.07 -5.11 23.94
CA ASN A 101 8.85 -5.00 24.75
C ASN A 101 8.55 -6.28 25.57
N ASN A 102 9.48 -7.24 25.64
CA ASN A 102 9.31 -8.51 26.35
C ASN A 102 8.15 -9.40 25.85
N PHE A 103 7.72 -9.22 24.61
CA PHE A 103 6.65 -10.00 23.96
C PHE A 103 7.20 -11.15 23.10
N ALA A 104 8.51 -11.43 23.11
CA ALA A 104 9.14 -12.46 22.29
C ALA A 104 8.49 -13.86 22.42
N GLY A 105 8.06 -14.25 23.64
CA GLY A 105 7.38 -15.53 23.89
C GLY A 105 5.97 -15.63 23.31
N ARG A 106 5.39 -14.52 22.84
CA ARG A 106 4.03 -14.42 22.28
C ARG A 106 4.06 -14.12 20.78
N LYS A 107 5.23 -14.20 20.16
CA LYS A 107 5.46 -13.89 18.74
C LYS A 107 4.48 -14.62 17.82
N GLU A 108 4.27 -15.91 17.99
CA GLU A 108 3.40 -16.71 17.12
C GLU A 108 1.94 -16.22 17.16
N PHE A 109 1.42 -15.95 18.36
CA PHE A 109 0.09 -15.38 18.56
C PHE A 109 -0.07 -14.00 17.92
N ILE A 110 0.93 -13.13 18.09
CA ILE A 110 0.91 -11.77 17.52
C ILE A 110 0.95 -11.82 15.99
N TYR A 111 1.77 -12.71 15.42
CA TYR A 111 1.84 -12.91 13.97
C TYR A 111 0.52 -13.44 13.38
N GLU A 112 -0.15 -14.33 14.10
CA GLU A 112 -1.48 -14.83 13.73
C GLU A 112 -2.54 -13.71 13.78
N LYS A 113 -2.56 -12.93 14.86
CA LYS A 113 -3.45 -11.77 15.05
C LYS A 113 -3.25 -10.66 14.02
N LEU A 114 -2.01 -10.41 13.61
CA LEU A 114 -1.68 -9.47 12.54
C LEU A 114 -2.16 -9.94 11.15
N LEU A 115 -2.77 -11.14 11.06
CA LEU A 115 -3.29 -11.72 9.82
C LEU A 115 -2.22 -11.79 8.72
N ILE A 116 -0.94 -11.87 9.13
CA ILE A 116 0.20 -12.08 8.22
C ILE A 116 0.06 -13.45 7.52
N SER A 117 -0.84 -14.34 7.98
CA SER A 117 -1.15 -15.61 7.31
C SER A 117 -2.33 -15.55 6.34
N THR A 118 -3.37 -14.73 6.54
CA THR A 118 -4.62 -14.82 5.76
C THR A 118 -4.65 -13.91 4.54
N VAL A 119 -4.05 -12.71 4.59
CA VAL A 119 -3.83 -11.89 3.38
C VAL A 119 -2.73 -12.51 2.48
N PHE A 120 -1.89 -13.37 3.05
CA PHE A 120 -0.70 -13.95 2.42
C PHE A 120 -0.93 -15.32 1.77
N CYS A 121 -2.08 -15.96 2.02
CA CYS A 121 -2.38 -17.26 1.38
C CYS A 121 -2.82 -17.10 -0.09
N ASP A 122 -3.26 -15.91 -0.50
CA ASP A 122 -3.57 -15.64 -1.91
C ASP A 122 -2.40 -15.00 -2.65
N LYS A 123 -1.33 -15.79 -2.82
CA LYS A 123 -0.17 -15.46 -3.69
C LYS A 123 -0.59 -15.05 -5.12
N LYS A 124 -1.82 -15.38 -5.54
CA LYS A 124 -2.37 -15.08 -6.86
C LYS A 124 -2.80 -13.62 -7.00
N LEU A 125 -3.52 -13.07 -6.01
CA LEU A 125 -3.87 -11.65 -5.93
C LEU A 125 -2.63 -10.74 -5.78
N LEU A 126 -1.61 -11.26 -5.08
CA LEU A 126 -0.31 -10.62 -4.86
C LEU A 126 0.52 -10.44 -6.13
N GLY A 127 0.50 -11.42 -7.04
CA GLY A 127 1.18 -11.32 -8.32
C GLY A 127 0.59 -10.21 -9.21
N GLU A 128 -0.74 -10.09 -9.21
CA GLU A 128 -1.47 -9.12 -10.04
C GLU A 128 -1.32 -7.67 -9.53
N LEU A 129 -1.30 -7.44 -8.22
CA LEU A 129 -1.07 -6.11 -7.65
C LEU A 129 0.38 -5.64 -7.84
N LYS A 130 1.36 -6.54 -7.68
CA LYS A 130 2.78 -6.19 -7.84
C LYS A 130 3.15 -5.89 -9.29
N LEU A 131 2.58 -6.63 -10.25
CA LEU A 131 2.73 -6.35 -11.68
C LEU A 131 2.13 -5.00 -12.08
N ASN A 132 1.01 -4.59 -11.48
CA ASN A 132 0.37 -3.30 -11.77
C ASN A 132 1.11 -2.08 -11.19
N VAL A 133 1.88 -2.24 -10.11
CA VAL A 133 2.64 -1.14 -9.48
C VAL A 133 4.06 -1.02 -10.05
N MET A 134 4.72 -2.14 -10.39
CA MET A 134 6.07 -2.14 -10.98
C MET A 134 6.10 -2.00 -12.52
N GLY A 135 4.94 -2.06 -13.19
CA GLY A 135 4.81 -1.87 -14.64
C GLY A 135 4.70 -0.41 -15.11
N ARG A 136 5.07 0.58 -14.30
CA ARG A 136 5.11 2.00 -14.68
C ARG A 136 6.44 2.66 -14.35
#